data_AF-A0A928NKK8-F1
#
_entry.id   AF-A0A928NKK8-F1
#
_cell.length_a   1.000
_cell.length_b   1.000
_cell.length_c   1.000
_cell.angle_alpha   90.00
_cell.angle_beta   90.00
_cell.angle_gamma   90.00
#
_symmetry.space_group_name_H-M   'P 1'
#
loop_
_entity.id
_entity.type
_entity.pdbx_description
1 polymer ?
#
loop_
_entity_poly.entity_id
_entity_poly.type
_entity_poly.pdbx_seq_one_letter_code
_entity_poly.pdbx_strand_id
1 'polypeptide(L)'
;MKNIFTNAISIMLVLLMLTGMMSFSVLAADFADLNGHWGYDFVMTLVNDGTVNGYPDGTFRPDGTVTRAEFVKLIGKSDVLYEGTYTDIADHWGYDFIMYSGLDGYEDGTFKPDTPITRNDCVNLIWKRNGSIKDTVCPSVITNQGTNPDAVAWAYTNGIVCGDDGLNLRLSDTLTRAEAATLIVRSRSIDPNAAKVRFIDRVNPEILKAVFESFNIFGDIVYNPDATITNGQLARAVISYGEMTSEPEYGDIETPYSGIYAKDMMAVAKECMGDVPLNAESENAPASIKHALSEFMYHTLQRTGRLKPGNGTPYTDYNDYTGNVGLFMKYAYLNGIMFDYTGNIYPDNQITHKQLAAILLQIDELFGTQVAYKDEDKMFVKINKNLSTYSANYKEYRCILADVSQKAYAEFKPEASVLDYTDEAHSSASIIADTLNILKGKYGTDDYKLSFMSYPTLACEKGISITFVAKLTANVPDGTKVSAIFPDIFYSSRDADASNGDVYLVFKTTEPMIKFYFEPEELQLVDVIQ
;
A
#
# COMPACT_ATOMS: atom_id res chain seq x y z
N MET A 1 69.05 39.96 17.87
CA MET A 1 67.74 40.01 17.19
C MET A 1 67.46 38.80 16.31
N LYS A 2 68.37 38.38 15.41
CA LYS A 2 68.16 37.18 14.55
C LYS A 2 67.76 35.90 15.32
N ASN A 3 68.46 35.57 16.41
CA ASN A 3 68.18 34.35 17.18
C ASN A 3 66.83 34.35 17.91
N ILE A 4 66.29 35.54 18.25
CA ILE A 4 64.98 35.66 18.89
C ILE A 4 63.87 35.40 17.86
N PHE A 5 64.05 35.89 16.63
CA PHE A 5 63.11 35.69 15.51
C PHE A 5 63.07 34.23 15.05
N THR A 6 64.23 33.56 14.97
CA THR A 6 64.28 32.14 14.61
C THR A 6 63.59 31.25 15.64
N ASN A 7 63.80 31.53 16.93
CA ASN A 7 63.14 30.79 18.02
C ASN A 7 61.61 31.02 18.04
N ALA A 8 61.14 32.23 17.74
CA ALA A 8 59.71 32.52 17.66
C ALA A 8 59.01 31.76 16.52
N ILE A 9 59.65 31.66 15.35
CA ILE A 9 59.13 30.92 14.20
C ILE A 9 59.10 29.41 14.47
N SER A 10 60.14 28.87 15.11
CA SER A 10 60.17 27.45 15.50
C SER A 10 59.09 27.11 16.53
N ILE A 11 58.83 27.97 17.52
CA ILE A 11 57.75 27.78 18.50
C ILE A 11 56.37 27.84 17.81
N MET A 12 56.19 28.76 16.85
CA MET A 12 54.94 28.87 16.09
C MET A 12 54.69 27.65 15.19
N LEU A 13 55.74 27.10 14.56
CA LEU A 13 55.65 25.87 13.76
C LEU A 13 55.36 24.63 14.62
N VAL A 14 55.95 24.53 15.80
CA VAL A 14 55.67 23.44 16.76
C VAL A 14 54.23 23.55 17.29
N LEU A 15 53.74 24.75 17.57
CA LEU A 15 52.33 24.97 17.92
C LEU A 15 51.38 24.60 16.78
N LEU A 16 51.71 24.92 15.53
CA LEU A 16 50.91 24.55 14.35
C LEU A 16 50.89 23.02 14.13
N MET A 17 52.03 22.35 14.35
CA MET A 17 52.12 20.88 14.27
C MET A 17 51.37 20.20 15.41
N LEU A 18 51.38 20.76 16.62
CA LEU A 18 50.61 20.27 17.77
C LEU A 18 49.10 20.42 17.56
N THR A 19 48.63 21.46 16.88
CA THR A 19 47.20 21.60 16.52
C THR A 19 46.76 20.62 15.42
N GLY A 20 47.68 20.16 14.56
CA GLY A 20 47.40 19.17 13.52
C GLY A 20 47.36 17.72 14.01
N MET A 21 47.77 17.45 15.25
CA MET A 21 47.77 16.12 15.87
C MET A 21 46.60 15.90 16.85
N MET A 22 45.62 16.82 16.90
CA MET A 22 44.35 16.51 17.53
C MET A 22 43.60 15.51 16.65
N SER A 23 43.91 14.23 16.83
CA SER A 23 43.00 13.16 16.49
C SER A 23 41.73 13.42 17.30
N PHE A 24 40.69 13.93 16.65
CA PHE A 24 39.35 13.80 17.21
C PHE A 24 39.13 12.30 17.37
N SER A 25 39.19 11.81 18.61
CA SER A 25 38.51 10.57 18.93
C SER A 25 37.06 10.83 18.53
N VAL A 26 36.60 10.15 17.49
CA VAL A 26 35.17 10.07 17.20
C VAL A 26 34.56 9.46 18.46
N LEU A 27 34.07 10.30 19.36
CA LEU A 27 33.08 9.85 20.33
C LEU A 27 31.99 9.24 19.45
N ALA A 28 31.64 7.98 19.69
CA ALA A 28 30.44 7.40 19.09
C ALA A 28 29.31 8.41 19.32
N ALA A 29 28.85 9.05 18.24
CA ALA A 29 27.87 10.11 18.34
C ALA A 29 26.56 9.46 18.75
N ASP A 30 26.22 9.53 20.03
CA ASP A 30 24.93 9.09 20.54
C ASP A 30 24.00 10.29 20.54
N PHE A 31 22.95 10.24 19.71
CA PHE A 31 22.04 11.36 19.50
C PHE A 31 20.86 11.27 20.47
N ALA A 32 20.60 12.35 21.21
CA ALA A 32 19.56 12.36 22.25
C ALA A 32 18.16 12.06 21.70
N ASP A 33 17.88 12.47 20.46
CA ASP A 33 16.62 12.29 19.74
C ASP A 33 16.48 10.92 19.05
N LEU A 34 17.49 10.05 19.13
CA LEU A 34 17.38 8.66 18.67
C LEU A 34 17.08 7.66 19.81
N ASN A 35 17.08 8.08 21.07
CA ASN A 35 16.83 7.17 22.19
C ASN A 35 15.42 6.58 22.12
N GLY A 36 15.33 5.25 21.98
CA GLY A 36 14.06 4.54 21.79
C GLY A 36 13.40 4.76 20.42
N HIS A 37 14.09 5.40 19.48
CA HIS A 37 13.62 5.61 18.12
C HIS A 37 13.82 4.33 17.28
N TRP A 38 12.80 3.95 16.49
CA TRP A 38 12.82 2.72 15.68
C TRP A 38 13.97 2.69 14.66
N GLY A 39 14.39 3.87 14.20
CA GLY A 39 15.48 4.06 13.24
C GLY A 39 16.89 4.05 13.83
N TYR A 40 17.06 3.88 15.15
CA TYR A 40 18.36 4.01 15.83
C TYR A 40 19.45 3.16 15.15
N ASP A 41 19.22 1.86 14.98
CA ASP A 41 20.25 0.95 14.44
C ASP A 41 20.63 1.28 13.00
N PHE A 42 19.65 1.68 12.16
CA PHE A 42 19.90 2.06 10.77
C PHE A 42 20.71 3.36 10.69
N VAL A 43 20.34 4.35 11.50
CA VAL A 43 21.06 5.63 11.55
C VAL A 43 22.48 5.39 12.07
N MET A 44 22.64 4.65 13.17
CA MET A 44 23.96 4.38 13.74
C MET A 44 24.84 3.55 12.81
N THR A 45 24.27 2.67 11.98
CA THR A 45 25.04 1.98 10.93
C THR A 45 25.70 2.98 9.98
N LEU A 46 24.96 3.98 9.50
CA LEU A 46 25.47 5.01 8.60
C LEU A 46 26.36 6.06 9.29
N VAL A 47 26.20 6.25 10.60
CA VAL A 47 27.09 7.12 11.39
C VAL A 47 28.44 6.44 11.59
N ASN A 48 28.42 5.15 11.94
CA ASN A 48 29.61 4.37 12.22
C ASN A 48 30.50 4.16 10.97
N ASP A 49 29.90 4.13 9.78
CA ASP A 49 30.65 4.05 8.52
C ASP A 49 31.01 5.43 7.92
N GLY A 50 30.60 6.52 8.59
CA GLY A 50 30.89 7.90 8.18
C GLY A 50 30.04 8.42 7.03
N THR A 51 29.01 7.69 6.59
CA THR A 51 28.06 8.15 5.55
C THR A 51 27.27 9.37 6.00
N VAL A 52 26.84 9.40 7.27
CA VAL A 52 26.03 10.49 7.83
C VAL A 52 26.62 11.03 9.11
N ASN A 53 26.36 12.31 9.35
CA ASN A 53 26.63 12.97 10.63
C ASN A 53 25.33 13.61 11.11
N GLY A 54 25.20 13.77 12.43
CA GLY A 54 24.14 14.62 12.98
C GLY A 54 24.50 16.09 12.94
N TYR A 55 23.66 16.89 13.58
CA TYR A 55 23.80 18.33 13.63
C TYR A 55 24.77 18.75 14.74
N PRO A 56 25.37 19.96 14.65
CA PRO A 56 26.27 20.47 15.68
C PRO A 56 25.64 20.61 17.08
N ASP A 57 24.30 20.61 17.16
CA ASP A 57 23.53 20.65 18.40
C ASP A 57 23.40 19.28 19.09
N GLY A 58 23.99 18.21 18.52
CA GLY A 58 23.94 16.85 19.07
C GLY A 58 22.68 16.06 18.72
N THR A 59 21.87 16.54 17.78
CA THR A 59 20.66 15.84 17.28
C THR A 59 20.89 15.17 15.92
N PHE A 60 20.10 14.16 15.58
CA PHE A 60 20.07 13.60 14.22
C PHE A 60 18.87 14.07 13.39
N ARG A 61 17.77 14.42 14.08
CA ARG A 61 16.45 14.79 13.57
C ARG A 61 15.83 13.66 12.73
N PRO A 62 15.62 12.45 13.31
CA PRO A 62 15.22 11.26 12.56
C PRO A 62 13.92 11.43 11.78
N ASP A 63 12.97 12.21 12.32
CA ASP A 63 11.65 12.44 11.73
C ASP A 63 11.62 13.62 10.76
N GLY A 64 12.74 14.34 10.57
CA GLY A 64 12.83 15.42 9.60
C GLY A 64 12.72 14.90 8.17
N THR A 65 11.99 15.61 7.31
CA THR A 65 11.87 15.30 5.88
C THR A 65 13.21 15.45 5.16
N VAL A 66 13.49 14.55 4.20
CA VAL A 66 14.72 14.57 3.39
C VAL A 66 14.47 15.19 2.02
N THR A 67 15.33 16.11 1.61
CA THR A 67 15.30 16.68 0.24
C THR A 67 15.94 15.75 -0.79
N ARG A 68 15.67 15.99 -2.08
CA ARG A 68 16.31 15.27 -3.19
C ARG A 68 17.83 15.36 -3.15
N ALA A 69 18.38 16.55 -2.91
CA ALA A 69 19.82 16.75 -2.82
C ALA A 69 20.44 16.07 -1.59
N GLU A 70 19.74 16.09 -0.46
CA GLU A 70 20.17 15.38 0.75
C GLU A 70 20.22 13.88 0.51
N PHE A 71 19.16 13.29 -0.07
CA PHE A 71 19.14 11.85 -0.34
C PHE A 71 20.25 11.40 -1.28
N VAL A 72 20.50 12.12 -2.39
CA VAL A 72 21.58 11.75 -3.31
C VAL A 72 22.97 11.89 -2.68
N LYS A 73 23.14 12.81 -1.72
CA LYS A 73 24.35 12.87 -0.90
C LYS A 73 24.47 11.67 0.04
N LEU A 74 23.37 11.26 0.68
CA LEU A 74 23.34 10.09 1.58
C LEU A 74 23.70 8.79 0.84
N ILE A 75 23.14 8.57 -0.35
CA ILE A 75 23.42 7.37 -1.14
C ILE A 75 24.79 7.42 -1.83
N GLY A 76 25.41 8.60 -1.94
CA GLY A 76 26.74 8.83 -2.50
C GLY A 76 26.77 9.04 -4.02
N LYS A 77 27.95 9.29 -4.59
CA LYS A 77 28.15 9.41 -6.05
C LYS A 77 28.22 8.04 -6.70
N SER A 78 27.68 7.91 -7.91
CA SER A 78 28.01 6.80 -8.81
C SER A 78 29.24 7.14 -9.66
N ASP A 79 29.72 6.20 -10.46
CA ASP A 79 30.81 6.43 -11.43
C ASP A 79 30.32 7.07 -12.73
N VAL A 80 29.01 7.30 -12.88
CA VAL A 80 28.38 7.82 -14.09
C VAL A 80 28.00 9.28 -13.90
N LEU A 81 28.57 10.15 -14.73
CA LEU A 81 28.22 11.56 -14.82
C LEU A 81 27.00 11.75 -15.74
N TYR A 82 26.02 12.54 -15.31
CA TYR A 82 24.98 13.06 -16.19
C TYR A 82 25.58 14.10 -17.14
N GLU A 83 25.49 13.86 -18.46
CA GLU A 83 26.11 14.73 -19.47
C GLU A 83 25.31 16.00 -19.79
N GLY A 84 24.07 16.10 -19.28
CA GLY A 84 23.23 17.28 -19.44
C GLY A 84 23.53 18.37 -18.41
N THR A 85 22.60 19.32 -18.27
CA THR A 85 22.67 20.35 -17.22
C THR A 85 21.30 20.56 -16.63
N TYR A 86 21.23 20.71 -15.31
CA TYR A 86 20.03 21.19 -14.64
C TYR A 86 20.16 22.70 -14.40
N THR A 87 19.09 23.44 -14.69
CA THR A 87 19.12 24.91 -14.68
C THR A 87 19.15 25.52 -13.28
N ASP A 88 18.86 24.73 -12.24
CA ASP A 88 18.63 25.16 -10.87
C ASP A 88 19.68 24.65 -9.86
N ILE A 89 20.82 24.12 -10.32
CA ILE A 89 21.82 23.51 -9.41
C ILE A 89 23.22 24.12 -9.47
N ALA A 90 23.51 25.06 -10.37
CA ALA A 90 24.87 25.51 -10.66
C ALA A 90 25.66 25.95 -9.42
N ASP A 91 25.00 26.67 -8.49
CA ASP A 91 25.59 27.14 -7.24
C ASP A 91 25.15 26.31 -6.02
N HIS A 92 24.48 25.18 -6.23
CA HIS A 92 23.92 24.36 -5.17
C HIS A 92 25.01 23.49 -4.53
N TRP A 93 25.05 23.40 -3.19
CA TRP A 93 26.06 22.60 -2.45
C TRP A 93 26.09 21.13 -2.87
N GLY A 94 24.95 20.62 -3.34
CA GLY A 94 24.76 19.25 -3.81
C GLY A 94 25.13 19.02 -5.27
N TYR A 95 25.58 20.03 -6.03
CA TYR A 95 25.85 19.95 -7.48
C TYR A 95 26.55 18.65 -7.88
N ASP A 96 27.68 18.41 -7.24
CA ASP A 96 28.53 17.26 -7.46
C ASP A 96 27.84 15.91 -7.17
N PHE A 97 26.99 15.83 -6.16
CA PHE A 97 26.26 14.61 -5.85
C PHE A 97 25.09 14.40 -6.80
N ILE A 98 24.42 15.48 -7.17
CA ILE A 98 23.29 15.49 -8.10
C ILE A 98 23.74 14.98 -9.48
N MET A 99 24.82 15.52 -10.01
CA MET A 99 25.33 15.19 -11.34
C MET A 99 25.82 13.75 -11.46
N TYR A 100 26.26 13.13 -10.37
CA TYR A 100 26.68 11.72 -10.31
C TYR A 100 25.61 10.81 -9.69
N SER A 101 24.43 11.34 -9.38
CA SER A 101 23.44 10.59 -8.61
C SER A 101 22.84 9.44 -9.41
N GLY A 102 22.55 9.68 -10.69
CA GLY A 102 21.70 8.83 -11.51
C GLY A 102 20.20 8.97 -11.20
N LEU A 103 19.81 9.89 -10.31
CA LEU A 103 18.41 10.27 -10.09
C LEU A 103 17.98 11.20 -11.21
N ASP A 104 16.85 10.89 -11.84
CA ASP A 104 16.36 11.69 -12.96
C ASP A 104 15.80 13.04 -12.45
N GLY A 105 16.01 14.08 -13.24
CA GLY A 105 15.41 15.40 -13.03
C GLY A 105 14.02 15.49 -13.67
N TYR A 106 13.46 16.70 -13.68
CA TYR A 106 12.14 16.96 -14.24
C TYR A 106 12.21 17.31 -15.73
N GLU A 107 11.09 17.13 -16.44
CA GLU A 107 10.99 17.41 -17.89
C GLU A 107 11.26 18.88 -18.25
N ASP A 108 11.09 19.80 -17.29
CA ASP A 108 11.37 21.24 -17.42
C ASP A 108 12.88 21.58 -17.39
N GLY A 109 13.76 20.58 -17.27
CA GLY A 109 15.21 20.76 -17.20
C GLY A 109 15.74 21.15 -15.82
N THR A 110 14.93 21.06 -14.77
CA THR A 110 15.34 21.29 -13.37
C THR A 110 15.57 19.99 -12.61
N PHE A 111 16.31 20.04 -11.51
CA PHE A 111 16.48 18.91 -10.58
C PHE A 111 15.61 19.05 -9.32
N LYS A 112 15.28 20.28 -8.92
CA LYS A 112 14.57 20.67 -7.70
C LYS A 112 15.27 20.12 -6.43
N PRO A 113 16.52 20.52 -6.17
CA PRO A 113 17.36 19.90 -5.14
C PRO A 113 16.79 19.98 -3.73
N ASP A 114 16.09 21.07 -3.40
CA ASP A 114 15.57 21.33 -2.07
C ASP A 114 14.12 20.85 -1.85
N THR A 115 13.50 20.24 -2.86
CA THR A 115 12.17 19.65 -2.65
C THR A 115 12.29 18.29 -1.95
N PRO A 116 11.34 17.94 -1.09
CA PRO A 116 11.26 16.59 -0.51
C PRO A 116 11.32 15.49 -1.58
N ILE A 117 12.11 14.45 -1.32
CA ILE A 117 12.19 13.28 -2.21
C ILE A 117 11.09 12.28 -1.86
N THR A 118 10.55 11.60 -2.88
CA THR A 118 9.53 10.55 -2.69
C THR A 118 10.14 9.17 -2.50
N ARG A 119 9.42 8.26 -1.85
CA ARG A 119 9.84 6.86 -1.68
C ARG A 119 9.96 6.14 -3.03
N ASN A 120 9.12 6.47 -4.00
CA ASN A 120 9.20 5.99 -5.37
C ASN A 120 10.52 6.40 -6.05
N ASP A 121 10.95 7.66 -5.89
CA ASP A 121 12.22 8.14 -6.43
C ASP A 121 13.41 7.39 -5.81
N CYS A 122 13.38 7.20 -4.49
CA CYS A 122 14.38 6.43 -3.76
C CYS A 122 14.45 4.98 -4.25
N VAL A 123 13.30 4.29 -4.39
CA VAL A 123 13.22 2.91 -4.87
C VAL A 123 13.79 2.78 -6.29
N ASN A 124 13.39 3.68 -7.20
CA ASN A 124 13.90 3.69 -8.57
C ASN A 124 15.41 3.92 -8.62
N LEU A 125 15.91 4.87 -7.84
CA LEU A 125 17.33 5.16 -7.78
C LEU A 125 18.14 3.98 -7.23
N ILE A 126 17.69 3.41 -6.11
CA ILE A 126 18.36 2.26 -5.49
C ILE A 126 18.38 1.07 -6.46
N TRP A 127 17.25 0.76 -7.11
CA TRP A 127 17.17 -0.30 -8.10
C TRP A 127 18.11 -0.07 -9.28
N LYS A 128 18.15 1.14 -9.83
CA LYS A 128 19.07 1.54 -10.90
C LYS A 128 20.53 1.35 -10.50
N ARG A 129 20.88 1.73 -9.26
CA ARG A 129 22.23 1.54 -8.69
C ARG A 129 22.59 0.09 -8.42
N ASN A 130 21.59 -0.79 -8.31
CA ASN A 130 21.77 -2.22 -8.17
C ASN A 130 21.68 -2.95 -9.53
N GLY A 131 21.90 -2.25 -10.63
CA GLY A 131 22.01 -2.85 -11.97
C GLY A 131 20.66 -3.10 -12.65
N SER A 132 19.57 -2.51 -12.14
CA SER A 132 18.24 -2.60 -12.76
C SER A 132 17.76 -4.05 -12.96
N ILE A 133 17.99 -4.91 -11.96
CA ILE A 133 17.71 -6.34 -12.01
C ILE A 133 16.20 -6.58 -12.19
N LYS A 134 15.82 -7.48 -13.12
CA LYS A 134 14.42 -7.82 -13.49
C LYS A 134 14.11 -9.30 -13.32
N ASP A 135 14.66 -9.91 -12.28
CA ASP A 135 14.59 -11.36 -12.04
C ASP A 135 13.44 -11.77 -11.10
N THR A 136 12.59 -10.81 -10.69
CA THR A 136 11.45 -11.05 -9.81
C THR A 136 10.18 -10.48 -10.38
N VAL A 137 9.08 -11.16 -10.10
CA VAL A 137 7.73 -10.63 -10.21
C VAL A 137 7.14 -10.36 -8.83
N CYS A 138 6.02 -9.65 -8.77
CA CYS A 138 5.28 -9.41 -7.54
C CYS A 138 3.83 -9.06 -7.94
N PRO A 139 2.83 -9.32 -7.08
CA PRO A 139 1.45 -8.98 -7.40
C PRO A 139 1.25 -7.53 -7.84
N SER A 140 0.27 -7.32 -8.71
CA SER A 140 -0.11 -5.99 -9.21
C SER A 140 -0.57 -5.05 -8.10
N VAL A 141 -1.17 -5.58 -7.02
CA VAL A 141 -1.49 -4.81 -5.80
C VAL A 141 -0.26 -4.16 -5.16
N ILE A 142 0.92 -4.74 -5.37
CA ILE A 142 2.20 -4.16 -4.93
C ILE A 142 2.80 -3.28 -6.03
N THR A 143 2.97 -3.84 -7.23
CA THR A 143 3.75 -3.18 -8.29
C THR A 143 3.09 -1.96 -8.91
N ASN A 144 1.76 -1.86 -8.92
CA ASN A 144 1.03 -0.72 -9.47
C ASN A 144 1.08 0.53 -8.58
N GLN A 145 1.64 0.45 -7.37
CA GLN A 145 1.78 1.60 -6.48
C GLN A 145 2.89 2.57 -6.93
N GLY A 146 3.79 2.13 -7.81
CA GLY A 146 4.93 2.91 -8.28
C GLY A 146 4.92 3.12 -9.78
N THR A 147 5.83 3.97 -10.26
CA THR A 147 5.97 4.27 -11.70
C THR A 147 6.74 3.20 -12.48
N ASN A 148 7.45 2.33 -11.78
CA ASN A 148 8.29 1.29 -12.38
C ASN A 148 8.04 -0.06 -11.67
N PRO A 149 7.19 -0.92 -12.24
CA PRO A 149 6.84 -2.22 -11.65
C PRO A 149 8.04 -3.11 -11.32
N ASP A 150 9.10 -3.10 -12.15
CA ASP A 150 10.30 -3.92 -11.94
C ASP A 150 11.06 -3.47 -10.69
N ALA A 151 11.24 -2.15 -10.52
CA ALA A 151 11.91 -1.58 -9.36
C ALA A 151 11.14 -1.86 -8.06
N VAL A 152 9.80 -1.77 -8.12
CA VAL A 152 8.92 -2.04 -6.98
C VAL A 152 8.96 -3.51 -6.60
N ALA A 153 8.83 -4.43 -7.58
CA ALA A 153 8.92 -5.86 -7.34
C ALA A 153 10.27 -6.23 -6.72
N TRP A 154 11.37 -5.72 -7.27
CA TRP A 154 12.71 -5.98 -6.76
C TRP A 154 12.89 -5.43 -5.34
N ALA A 155 12.48 -4.20 -5.07
CA ALA A 155 12.62 -3.59 -3.74
C ALA A 155 11.77 -4.30 -2.69
N TYR A 156 10.55 -4.73 -3.05
CA TYR A 156 9.66 -5.46 -2.16
C TYR A 156 10.21 -6.83 -1.79
N THR A 157 10.61 -7.60 -2.80
CA THR A 157 11.07 -8.99 -2.64
C THR A 157 12.43 -9.07 -1.95
N ASN A 158 13.28 -8.04 -2.08
CA ASN A 158 14.51 -7.92 -1.29
C ASN A 158 14.29 -7.30 0.11
N GLY A 159 13.05 -7.03 0.51
CA GLY A 159 12.74 -6.52 1.85
C GLY A 159 13.15 -5.07 2.09
N ILE A 160 13.44 -4.30 1.03
CA ILE A 160 13.84 -2.89 1.12
C ILE A 160 12.64 -2.04 1.52
N VAL A 161 11.51 -2.24 0.84
CA VAL A 161 10.23 -1.53 1.08
C VAL A 161 9.09 -2.54 1.14
N CYS A 162 8.31 -2.56 2.22
CA CYS A 162 7.21 -3.54 2.35
C CYS A 162 5.88 -2.98 2.87
N GLY A 163 5.86 -1.78 3.48
CA GLY A 163 4.74 -1.36 4.31
C GLY A 163 4.65 -2.15 5.62
N ASP A 164 3.96 -1.60 6.62
CA ASP A 164 3.77 -2.26 7.92
C ASP A 164 2.72 -3.38 7.84
N ASP A 165 1.78 -3.26 6.91
CA ASP A 165 0.74 -4.22 6.57
C ASP A 165 1.18 -5.27 5.53
N GLY A 166 2.37 -5.10 4.96
CA GLY A 166 2.89 -5.90 3.86
C GLY A 166 2.29 -5.58 2.49
N LEU A 167 1.45 -4.54 2.41
CA LEU A 167 0.70 -4.15 1.21
C LEU A 167 1.02 -2.73 0.79
N ASN A 168 0.80 -1.74 1.66
CA ASN A 168 0.94 -0.34 1.32
C ASN A 168 2.40 0.11 1.43
N LEU A 169 3.04 0.27 0.29
CA LEU A 169 4.43 0.66 0.18
C LEU A 169 4.66 2.16 0.38
N ARG A 170 3.59 2.97 0.38
CA ARG A 170 3.67 4.43 0.54
C ARG A 170 4.64 5.08 -0.46
N LEU A 171 4.61 4.63 -1.72
CA LEU A 171 5.60 5.06 -2.73
C LEU A 171 5.48 6.54 -3.10
N SER A 172 4.29 7.13 -3.02
CA SER A 172 4.08 8.55 -3.29
C SER A 172 4.46 9.47 -2.12
N ASP A 173 4.78 8.93 -0.96
CA ASP A 173 5.12 9.70 0.23
C ASP A 173 6.54 10.24 0.17
N THR A 174 6.77 11.34 0.86
CA THR A 174 8.12 11.78 1.22
C THR A 174 8.70 10.87 2.32
N LEU A 175 10.02 10.94 2.52
CA LEU A 175 10.68 10.15 3.56
C LEU A 175 11.24 11.04 4.67
N THR A 176 11.20 10.50 5.88
CA THR A 176 12.01 11.00 6.98
C THR A 176 13.48 10.60 6.82
N ARG A 177 14.38 11.24 7.58
CA ARG A 177 15.81 10.92 7.62
C ARG A 177 16.07 9.49 8.10
N ALA A 178 15.30 9.00 9.07
CA ALA A 178 15.38 7.62 9.54
C ALA A 178 14.93 6.61 8.48
N GLU A 179 13.88 6.93 7.71
CA GLU A 179 13.45 6.09 6.59
C GLU A 179 14.47 6.07 5.45
N ALA A 180 15.03 7.22 5.07
CA ALA A 180 16.10 7.29 4.10
C ALA A 180 17.31 6.44 4.51
N ALA A 181 17.74 6.55 5.78
CA ALA A 181 18.81 5.72 6.32
C ALA A 181 18.47 4.22 6.24
N THR A 182 17.24 3.85 6.58
CA THR A 182 16.76 2.47 6.52
C THR A 182 16.81 1.90 5.11
N LEU A 183 16.34 2.64 4.10
CA LEU A 183 16.39 2.18 2.71
C LEU A 183 17.83 1.97 2.23
N ILE A 184 18.74 2.88 2.58
CA ILE A 184 20.15 2.78 2.21
C ILE A 184 20.80 1.57 2.88
N VAL A 185 20.64 1.40 4.20
CA VAL A 185 21.23 0.26 4.93
C VAL A 185 20.69 -1.07 4.40
N ARG A 186 19.37 -1.19 4.20
CA ARG A 186 18.76 -2.38 3.62
C ARG A 186 19.32 -2.66 2.22
N SER A 187 19.45 -1.63 1.39
CA SER A 187 20.00 -1.79 0.04
C SER A 187 21.45 -2.25 0.03
N ARG A 188 22.28 -1.78 0.97
CA ARG A 188 23.68 -2.20 1.14
C ARG A 188 23.80 -3.63 1.68
N SER A 189 22.75 -4.14 2.32
CA SER A 189 22.71 -5.45 2.97
C SER A 189 22.06 -6.53 2.11
N ILE A 190 21.74 -6.23 0.84
CA ILE A 190 21.15 -7.22 -0.06
C ILE A 190 22.18 -8.32 -0.33
N ASP A 191 21.80 -9.55 0.00
CA ASP A 191 22.50 -10.76 -0.45
C ASP A 191 21.78 -11.31 -1.70
N PRO A 192 22.41 -11.29 -2.89
CA PRO A 192 21.80 -11.84 -4.10
C PRO A 192 21.42 -13.32 -4.02
N ASN A 193 21.96 -14.06 -3.05
CA ASN A 193 21.70 -15.48 -2.84
C ASN A 193 20.66 -15.74 -1.74
N ALA A 194 20.24 -14.72 -0.98
CA ALA A 194 19.24 -14.89 0.06
C ALA A 194 17.86 -15.19 -0.55
N ALA A 195 17.07 -15.96 0.19
CA ALA A 195 15.67 -16.19 -0.16
C ALA A 195 14.92 -14.87 -0.15
N LYS A 196 14.24 -14.56 -1.26
CA LYS A 196 13.44 -13.33 -1.37
C LYS A 196 12.12 -13.46 -0.63
N VAL A 197 11.59 -12.33 -0.19
CA VAL A 197 10.30 -12.20 0.50
C VAL A 197 9.16 -12.60 -0.45
N ARG A 198 8.25 -13.43 0.04
CA ARG A 198 7.03 -13.85 -0.67
C ARG A 198 5.88 -12.96 -0.23
N PHE A 199 5.06 -12.50 -1.18
CA PHE A 199 3.87 -11.68 -0.88
C PHE A 199 2.98 -12.35 0.16
N ILE A 200 2.65 -13.63 -0.06
CA ILE A 200 1.77 -14.40 0.82
C ILE A 200 2.27 -14.49 2.27
N ASP A 201 3.58 -14.43 2.48
CA ASP A 201 4.19 -14.50 3.82
C ASP A 201 4.38 -13.12 4.45
N ARG A 202 4.24 -12.06 3.66
CA ARG A 202 4.48 -10.69 4.08
C ARG A 202 3.20 -9.94 4.43
N VAL A 203 2.08 -10.25 3.79
CA VAL A 203 0.79 -9.66 4.11
C VAL A 203 0.41 -9.99 5.56
N ASN A 204 -0.04 -8.97 6.29
CA ASN A 204 -0.49 -9.15 7.67
C ASN A 204 -1.59 -10.24 7.75
N PRO A 205 -1.42 -11.28 8.60
CA PRO A 205 -2.41 -12.35 8.76
C PRO A 205 -3.81 -11.85 9.12
N GLU A 206 -3.94 -10.78 9.90
CA GLU A 206 -5.24 -10.22 10.26
C GLU A 206 -5.96 -9.61 9.06
N ILE A 207 -5.23 -9.10 8.06
CA ILE A 207 -5.82 -8.63 6.80
C ILE A 207 -6.37 -9.82 6.01
N LEU A 208 -5.60 -10.91 5.90
CA LEU A 208 -6.05 -12.10 5.20
C LEU A 208 -7.28 -12.73 5.88
N LYS A 209 -7.29 -12.77 7.21
CA LYS A 209 -8.47 -13.18 7.97
C LYS A 209 -9.67 -12.29 7.67
N ALA A 210 -9.51 -10.97 7.79
CA ALA A 210 -10.58 -10.01 7.55
C ALA A 210 -11.13 -10.14 6.12
N VAL A 211 -10.26 -10.28 5.11
CA VAL A 211 -10.66 -10.51 3.72
C VAL A 211 -11.47 -11.80 3.60
N PHE A 212 -11.02 -12.91 4.21
CA PHE A 212 -11.77 -14.16 4.13
C PHE A 212 -13.16 -14.07 4.76
N GLU A 213 -13.26 -13.42 5.92
CA GLU A 213 -14.49 -13.32 6.70
C GLU A 213 -15.46 -12.27 6.15
N SER A 214 -14.98 -11.21 5.48
CA SER A 214 -15.82 -10.08 5.06
C SER A 214 -16.74 -10.37 3.88
N PHE A 215 -16.37 -11.31 3.00
CA PHE A 215 -17.21 -11.64 1.85
C PHE A 215 -18.50 -12.38 2.23
N ASN A 216 -18.55 -13.04 3.40
CA ASN A 216 -19.65 -13.92 3.80
C ASN A 216 -20.04 -14.97 2.73
N ILE A 217 -19.13 -15.26 1.79
CA ILE A 217 -19.32 -16.24 0.70
C ILE A 217 -18.96 -17.65 1.15
N PHE A 218 -18.24 -17.78 2.26
CA PHE A 218 -17.83 -19.07 2.84
C PHE A 218 -18.81 -19.58 3.90
N GLY A 219 -19.95 -18.90 4.11
CA GLY A 219 -20.93 -19.25 5.13
C GLY A 219 -20.30 -19.30 6.53
N ASP A 220 -20.52 -20.39 7.25
CA ASP A 220 -20.04 -20.57 8.64
C ASP A 220 -18.58 -21.04 8.75
N ILE A 221 -17.82 -21.08 7.64
CA ILE A 221 -16.42 -21.51 7.66
C ILE A 221 -15.59 -20.46 8.43
N VAL A 222 -15.10 -20.87 9.60
CA VAL A 222 -14.17 -20.07 10.40
C VAL A 222 -12.80 -20.03 9.72
N TYR A 223 -12.21 -18.84 9.62
CA TYR A 223 -10.88 -18.69 9.06
C TYR A 223 -9.83 -19.46 9.88
N ASN A 224 -9.08 -20.32 9.19
CA ASN A 224 -7.89 -20.98 9.69
C ASN A 224 -6.86 -20.99 8.55
N PRO A 225 -5.71 -20.31 8.69
CA PRO A 225 -4.79 -20.06 7.58
C PRO A 225 -4.29 -21.32 6.89
N ASP A 226 -4.18 -22.44 7.62
CA ASP A 226 -3.65 -23.71 7.11
C ASP A 226 -4.75 -24.71 6.72
N ALA A 227 -6.02 -24.40 7.02
CA ALA A 227 -7.15 -25.23 6.62
C ALA A 227 -7.41 -25.10 5.11
N THR A 228 -7.90 -26.19 4.52
CA THR A 228 -8.30 -26.27 3.11
C THR A 228 -9.81 -26.17 2.97
N ILE A 229 -10.26 -25.74 1.80
CA ILE A 229 -11.66 -25.75 1.40
C ILE A 229 -11.93 -26.92 0.42
N THR A 230 -13.13 -27.51 0.44
CA THR A 230 -13.50 -28.55 -0.53
C THR A 230 -13.95 -27.94 -1.86
N ASN A 231 -14.01 -28.75 -2.94
CA ASN A 231 -14.55 -28.28 -4.23
C ASN A 231 -16.01 -27.81 -4.11
N GLY A 232 -16.84 -28.49 -3.31
CA GLY A 232 -18.22 -28.08 -3.08
C GLY A 232 -18.33 -26.72 -2.38
N GLN A 233 -17.53 -26.52 -1.33
CA GLN A 233 -17.49 -25.25 -0.59
C GLN A 233 -16.94 -24.11 -1.45
N LEU A 234 -15.90 -24.37 -2.28
CA LEU A 234 -15.36 -23.39 -3.22
C LEU A 234 -16.41 -22.99 -4.28
N ALA A 235 -17.10 -23.97 -4.87
CA ALA A 235 -18.13 -23.72 -5.87
C ALA A 235 -19.25 -22.81 -5.31
N ARG A 236 -19.70 -23.08 -4.07
CA ARG A 236 -20.67 -22.19 -3.39
C ARG A 236 -20.11 -20.79 -3.23
N ALA A 237 -18.88 -20.67 -2.70
CA ALA A 237 -18.27 -19.37 -2.45
C ALA A 237 -18.10 -18.53 -3.73
N VAL A 238 -17.77 -19.17 -4.84
CA VAL A 238 -17.62 -18.53 -6.14
C VAL A 238 -18.96 -18.00 -6.67
N ILE A 239 -20.03 -18.81 -6.58
CA ILE A 239 -21.38 -18.38 -6.98
C ILE A 239 -21.85 -17.24 -6.08
N SER A 240 -21.69 -17.41 -4.77
CA SER A 240 -21.96 -16.39 -3.77
C SER A 240 -21.23 -15.07 -4.04
N TYR A 241 -19.97 -15.14 -4.45
CA TYR A 241 -19.17 -13.98 -4.87
C TYR A 241 -19.69 -13.35 -6.18
N GLY A 242 -20.10 -14.18 -7.14
CA GLY A 242 -20.67 -13.74 -8.40
C GLY A 242 -22.00 -12.99 -8.23
N GLU A 243 -22.85 -13.52 -7.35
CA GLU A 243 -24.22 -13.04 -7.12
C GLU A 243 -24.31 -12.04 -5.96
N MET A 244 -23.24 -11.87 -5.18
CA MET A 244 -23.22 -11.07 -3.94
C MET A 244 -24.28 -11.53 -2.92
N THR A 245 -24.43 -12.86 -2.77
CA THR A 245 -25.37 -13.48 -1.82
C THR A 245 -24.70 -14.62 -1.04
N SER A 246 -25.06 -14.80 0.23
CA SER A 246 -24.62 -15.97 1.02
C SER A 246 -25.48 -17.21 0.77
N GLU A 247 -26.64 -17.05 0.12
CA GLU A 247 -27.60 -18.10 -0.16
C GLU A 247 -27.97 -18.04 -1.65
N PRO A 248 -27.17 -18.67 -2.53
CA PRO A 248 -27.46 -18.69 -3.95
C PRO A 248 -28.72 -19.52 -4.25
N GLU A 249 -29.60 -18.96 -5.07
CA GLU A 249 -30.82 -19.63 -5.50
C GLU A 249 -30.62 -20.26 -6.88
N TYR A 250 -31.19 -21.45 -7.05
CA TYR A 250 -31.07 -22.19 -8.30
C TYR A 250 -32.45 -22.42 -8.90
N GLY A 251 -32.54 -22.29 -10.23
CA GLY A 251 -33.63 -22.86 -10.98
C GLY A 251 -33.62 -24.40 -10.93
N ASP A 252 -34.40 -25.01 -11.83
CA ASP A 252 -34.46 -26.46 -11.97
C ASP A 252 -33.15 -27.02 -12.57
N ILE A 253 -32.15 -27.21 -11.71
CA ILE A 253 -30.87 -27.84 -12.04
C ILE A 253 -30.91 -29.30 -11.60
N GLU A 254 -30.91 -30.21 -12.58
CA GLU A 254 -30.67 -31.64 -12.33
C GLU A 254 -29.19 -31.87 -12.02
N THR A 255 -28.92 -32.69 -10.99
CA THR A 255 -27.56 -33.01 -10.54
C THR A 255 -27.29 -34.50 -10.70
N PRO A 256 -26.08 -34.92 -11.13
CA PRO A 256 -25.77 -36.33 -11.36
C PRO A 256 -25.56 -37.14 -10.08
N TYR A 257 -25.60 -36.49 -8.91
CA TYR A 257 -25.44 -37.10 -7.60
C TYR A 257 -26.14 -36.26 -6.53
N SER A 258 -26.32 -36.85 -5.34
CA SER A 258 -26.85 -36.13 -4.17
C SER A 258 -25.71 -35.61 -3.31
N GLY A 259 -25.75 -34.32 -3.00
CA GLY A 259 -24.76 -33.62 -2.19
C GLY A 259 -25.28 -32.22 -1.86
N ILE A 260 -24.78 -31.62 -0.79
CA ILE A 260 -25.25 -30.29 -0.36
C ILE A 260 -24.71 -29.19 -1.28
N TYR A 261 -23.63 -29.46 -2.02
CA TYR A 261 -23.03 -28.56 -3.00
C TYR A 261 -23.19 -29.04 -4.44
N ALA A 262 -23.99 -30.07 -4.69
CA ALA A 262 -24.11 -30.69 -6.00
C ALA A 262 -24.63 -29.71 -7.08
N LYS A 263 -25.54 -28.80 -6.69
CA LYS A 263 -26.05 -27.75 -7.57
C LYS A 263 -24.99 -26.66 -7.82
N ASP A 264 -24.27 -26.27 -6.77
CA ASP A 264 -23.19 -25.29 -6.87
C ASP A 264 -22.12 -25.79 -7.85
N MET A 265 -21.61 -27.01 -7.65
CA MET A 265 -20.63 -27.61 -8.55
C MET A 265 -21.17 -27.73 -9.98
N MET A 266 -22.44 -28.14 -10.15
CA MET A 266 -23.05 -28.25 -11.48
C MET A 266 -23.11 -26.90 -12.21
N ALA A 267 -23.36 -25.80 -11.49
CA ALA A 267 -23.45 -24.46 -12.07
C ALA A 267 -22.11 -23.95 -12.63
N VAL A 268 -20.99 -24.28 -11.98
CA VAL A 268 -19.64 -23.85 -12.40
C VAL A 268 -18.87 -24.91 -13.20
N ALA A 269 -19.35 -26.17 -13.23
CA ALA A 269 -18.65 -27.32 -13.80
C ALA A 269 -18.11 -27.11 -15.22
N LYS A 270 -19.01 -26.71 -16.12
CA LYS A 270 -18.74 -26.59 -17.56
C LYS A 270 -17.81 -25.42 -17.87
N GLU A 271 -17.88 -24.38 -17.05
CA GLU A 271 -17.26 -23.11 -17.36
C GLU A 271 -15.87 -23.00 -16.74
N CYS A 272 -15.64 -23.47 -15.51
CA CYS A 272 -14.39 -23.19 -14.80
C CYS A 272 -13.86 -24.30 -13.87
N MET A 273 -14.60 -25.38 -13.59
CA MET A 273 -14.05 -26.51 -12.81
C MET A 273 -13.18 -27.46 -13.66
N GLY A 274 -13.41 -27.50 -14.97
CA GLY A 274 -12.61 -28.31 -15.89
C GLY A 274 -12.77 -29.82 -15.69
N ASP A 275 -11.76 -30.44 -15.09
CA ASP A 275 -11.61 -31.89 -14.95
C ASP A 275 -12.14 -32.47 -13.63
N VAL A 276 -12.65 -31.64 -12.72
CA VAL A 276 -13.24 -32.10 -11.45
C VAL A 276 -14.50 -32.94 -11.70
N PRO A 277 -14.53 -34.22 -11.31
CA PRO A 277 -15.72 -35.05 -11.48
C PRO A 277 -16.92 -34.54 -10.66
N LEU A 278 -18.12 -34.63 -11.23
CA LEU A 278 -19.36 -34.30 -10.52
C LEU A 278 -19.89 -35.51 -9.75
N ASN A 279 -19.31 -35.76 -8.57
CA ASN A 279 -19.75 -36.80 -7.65
C ASN A 279 -19.47 -36.41 -6.18
N ALA A 280 -20.02 -37.20 -5.25
CA ALA A 280 -19.91 -36.93 -3.81
C ALA A 280 -18.46 -37.03 -3.27
N GLU A 281 -17.59 -37.83 -3.88
CA GLU A 281 -16.18 -37.93 -3.48
C GLU A 281 -15.44 -36.63 -3.80
N SER A 282 -15.59 -36.13 -5.03
CA SER A 282 -14.98 -34.88 -5.49
C SER A 282 -15.58 -33.64 -4.80
N GLU A 283 -16.88 -33.64 -4.46
CA GLU A 283 -17.51 -32.57 -3.66
C GLU A 283 -16.79 -32.33 -2.33
N ASN A 284 -16.37 -33.43 -1.68
CA ASN A 284 -15.72 -33.41 -0.37
C ASN A 284 -14.18 -33.40 -0.45
N ALA A 285 -13.62 -33.56 -1.64
CA ALA A 285 -12.18 -33.49 -1.84
C ALA A 285 -11.69 -32.03 -1.73
N PRO A 286 -10.48 -31.79 -1.19
CA PRO A 286 -9.88 -30.47 -1.16
C PRO A 286 -9.75 -29.86 -2.56
N ALA A 287 -10.08 -28.59 -2.69
CA ALA A 287 -9.91 -27.84 -3.93
C ALA A 287 -8.44 -27.50 -4.19
N SER A 288 -8.08 -27.34 -5.46
CA SER A 288 -6.75 -26.89 -5.87
C SER A 288 -6.67 -25.37 -6.07
N ILE A 289 -5.46 -24.82 -6.05
CA ILE A 289 -5.21 -23.40 -6.36
C ILE A 289 -5.66 -23.06 -7.78
N LYS A 290 -5.45 -23.97 -8.74
CA LYS A 290 -5.89 -23.82 -10.14
C LYS A 290 -7.40 -23.66 -10.24
N HIS A 291 -8.17 -24.50 -9.54
CA HIS A 291 -9.64 -24.43 -9.56
C HIS A 291 -10.13 -23.15 -8.90
N ALA A 292 -9.57 -22.77 -7.75
CA ALA A 292 -9.92 -21.50 -7.10
C ALA A 292 -9.68 -20.29 -8.00
N LEU A 293 -8.49 -20.18 -8.60
CA LEU A 293 -8.20 -19.09 -9.53
C LEU A 293 -9.13 -19.12 -10.75
N SER A 294 -9.34 -20.30 -11.34
CA SER A 294 -10.18 -20.41 -12.53
C SER A 294 -11.62 -20.01 -12.27
N GLU A 295 -12.19 -20.46 -11.16
CA GLU A 295 -13.59 -20.23 -10.79
C GLU A 295 -13.85 -18.77 -10.42
N PHE A 296 -12.98 -18.15 -9.59
CA PHE A 296 -13.10 -16.73 -9.26
C PHE A 296 -12.87 -15.80 -10.46
N MET A 297 -11.93 -16.15 -11.36
CA MET A 297 -11.71 -15.37 -12.58
C MET A 297 -12.88 -15.43 -13.56
N TYR A 298 -13.53 -16.60 -13.69
CA TYR A 298 -14.74 -16.71 -14.49
C TYR A 298 -15.82 -15.74 -14.01
N HIS A 299 -16.17 -15.75 -12.71
CA HIS A 299 -17.19 -14.85 -12.18
C HIS A 299 -16.78 -13.37 -12.22
N THR A 300 -15.50 -13.09 -11.94
CA THR A 300 -14.96 -11.72 -12.07
C THR A 300 -15.11 -11.20 -13.51
N LEU A 301 -14.90 -12.05 -14.52
CA LEU A 301 -15.11 -11.69 -15.93
C LEU A 301 -16.57 -11.39 -16.23
N GLN A 302 -17.49 -12.26 -15.81
CA GLN A 302 -18.92 -12.09 -16.04
C GLN A 302 -19.43 -10.76 -15.46
N ARG A 303 -18.91 -10.37 -14.29
CA ARG A 303 -19.31 -9.13 -13.61
C ARG A 303 -18.71 -7.88 -14.22
N THR A 304 -17.43 -7.90 -14.54
CA THR A 304 -16.69 -6.66 -14.84
C THR A 304 -16.39 -6.46 -16.31
N GLY A 305 -16.30 -7.54 -17.10
CA GLY A 305 -15.85 -7.51 -18.49
C GLY A 305 -14.41 -7.02 -18.69
N ARG A 306 -13.60 -6.95 -17.61
CA ARG A 306 -12.33 -6.18 -17.58
C ARG A 306 -11.04 -7.00 -17.62
N LEU A 307 -11.09 -8.30 -17.93
CA LEU A 307 -9.86 -9.11 -18.02
C LEU A 307 -9.10 -8.85 -19.33
N LYS A 308 -7.81 -8.54 -19.21
CA LYS A 308 -6.91 -8.44 -20.38
C LYS A 308 -6.38 -9.83 -20.73
N PRO A 309 -6.63 -10.34 -21.95
CA PRO A 309 -6.16 -11.65 -22.35
C PRO A 309 -4.66 -11.74 -22.61
N GLY A 310 -4.05 -10.60 -22.97
CA GLY A 310 -2.63 -10.42 -23.21
C GLY A 310 -1.92 -11.47 -24.09
N ASN A 311 -0.65 -11.23 -24.34
CA ASN A 311 0.22 -12.15 -25.07
C ASN A 311 1.33 -12.62 -24.12
N GLY A 312 1.61 -13.94 -24.09
CA GLY A 312 2.65 -14.52 -23.24
C GLY A 312 2.27 -15.90 -22.69
N THR A 313 3.29 -16.66 -22.28
CA THR A 313 3.14 -17.87 -21.45
C THR A 313 3.16 -17.43 -19.98
N PRO A 314 2.06 -17.65 -19.22
CA PRO A 314 1.89 -17.19 -17.84
C PRO A 314 2.78 -17.87 -16.78
N TYR A 315 2.21 -18.24 -15.62
CA TYR A 315 2.88 -18.90 -14.50
C TYR A 315 3.93 -19.92 -14.94
N THR A 316 5.12 -19.83 -14.35
CA THR A 316 6.31 -20.62 -14.75
C THR A 316 6.17 -22.11 -14.51
N ASP A 317 5.30 -22.51 -13.59
CA ASP A 317 5.05 -23.89 -13.19
C ASP A 317 3.72 -24.45 -13.73
N TYR A 318 3.06 -23.75 -14.65
CA TYR A 318 1.84 -24.21 -15.32
C TYR A 318 1.99 -24.10 -16.84
N ASN A 319 1.66 -25.17 -17.56
CA ASN A 319 1.94 -25.30 -19.00
C ASN A 319 0.71 -25.64 -19.87
N ASP A 320 -0.45 -25.89 -19.27
CA ASP A 320 -1.69 -26.16 -19.99
C ASP A 320 -2.61 -24.94 -20.00
N TYR A 321 -2.48 -24.07 -21.00
CA TYR A 321 -3.34 -22.90 -21.17
C TYR A 321 -4.50 -23.14 -22.15
N THR A 322 -4.91 -24.40 -22.30
CA THR A 322 -6.03 -24.78 -23.17
C THR A 322 -7.35 -24.87 -22.40
N GLY A 323 -8.47 -24.76 -23.13
CA GLY A 323 -9.80 -24.75 -22.53
C GLY A 323 -10.04 -23.54 -21.61
N ASN A 324 -11.14 -23.58 -20.88
CA ASN A 324 -11.54 -22.46 -20.02
C ASN A 324 -10.64 -22.32 -18.79
N VAL A 325 -10.22 -23.42 -18.15
CA VAL A 325 -9.33 -23.38 -16.98
C VAL A 325 -8.01 -22.70 -17.33
N GLY A 326 -7.38 -23.13 -18.42
CA GLY A 326 -6.15 -22.52 -18.92
C GLY A 326 -6.33 -21.04 -19.26
N LEU A 327 -7.46 -20.67 -19.87
CA LEU A 327 -7.80 -19.27 -20.16
C LEU A 327 -7.87 -18.41 -18.88
N PHE A 328 -8.56 -18.88 -17.85
CA PHE A 328 -8.73 -18.14 -16.59
C PHE A 328 -7.44 -18.09 -15.76
N MET A 329 -6.64 -19.15 -15.78
CA MET A 329 -5.28 -19.13 -15.23
C MET A 329 -4.41 -18.08 -15.92
N LYS A 330 -4.48 -17.99 -17.25
CA LYS A 330 -3.78 -16.96 -18.02
C LYS A 330 -4.25 -15.55 -17.66
N TYR A 331 -5.56 -15.35 -17.49
CA TYR A 331 -6.10 -14.07 -17.07
C TYR A 331 -5.64 -13.68 -15.66
N ALA A 332 -5.64 -14.60 -14.69
CA ALA A 332 -5.17 -14.32 -13.33
C ALA A 332 -3.73 -13.75 -13.34
N TYR A 333 -2.80 -14.47 -13.97
CA TYR A 333 -1.40 -14.06 -14.02
C TYR A 333 -1.19 -12.72 -14.76
N LEU A 334 -1.85 -12.53 -15.92
CA LEU A 334 -1.67 -11.32 -16.72
C LEU A 334 -2.27 -10.06 -16.09
N ASN A 335 -3.16 -10.23 -15.10
CA ASN A 335 -3.62 -9.13 -14.26
C ASN A 335 -2.81 -9.03 -12.95
N GLY A 336 -1.74 -9.82 -12.81
CA GLY A 336 -0.79 -9.74 -11.71
C GLY A 336 -1.24 -10.43 -10.43
N ILE A 337 -2.07 -11.47 -10.52
CA ILE A 337 -2.39 -12.34 -9.38
C ILE A 337 -1.26 -13.37 -9.23
N MET A 338 -0.62 -13.42 -8.06
CA MET A 338 0.44 -14.39 -7.73
C MET A 338 0.69 -14.45 -6.21
N PHE A 339 1.53 -15.38 -5.74
CA PHE A 339 1.85 -15.53 -4.32
C PHE A 339 3.30 -15.20 -3.96
N ASP A 340 4.21 -15.33 -4.91
CA ASP A 340 5.63 -15.17 -4.67
C ASP A 340 6.35 -14.47 -5.85
N TYR A 341 7.67 -14.39 -5.71
CA TYR A 341 8.54 -13.63 -6.61
C TYR A 341 9.04 -14.43 -7.82
N THR A 342 8.77 -15.74 -7.88
CA THR A 342 9.26 -16.60 -8.97
C THR A 342 8.28 -16.68 -10.13
N GLY A 343 7.04 -16.23 -9.92
CA GLY A 343 5.96 -16.40 -10.89
C GLY A 343 5.34 -17.81 -10.86
N ASN A 344 5.66 -18.60 -9.83
CA ASN A 344 4.99 -19.87 -9.56
C ASN A 344 3.66 -19.65 -8.84
N ILE A 345 2.75 -20.59 -9.02
CA ILE A 345 1.45 -20.60 -8.32
C ILE A 345 1.12 -21.95 -7.67
N TYR A 346 1.88 -22.99 -8.02
CA TYR A 346 1.72 -24.37 -7.59
C TYR A 346 0.29 -24.88 -7.84
N PRO A 347 -0.16 -24.91 -9.10
CA PRO A 347 -1.57 -25.00 -9.48
C PRO A 347 -2.32 -26.20 -8.88
N ASP A 348 -1.64 -27.34 -8.73
CA ASP A 348 -2.26 -28.59 -8.26
C ASP A 348 -2.16 -28.78 -6.73
N ASN A 349 -1.52 -27.85 -6.01
CA ASN A 349 -1.54 -27.88 -4.55
C ASN A 349 -2.94 -27.57 -4.03
N GLN A 350 -3.28 -28.16 -2.88
CA GLN A 350 -4.51 -27.84 -2.16
C GLN A 350 -4.48 -26.38 -1.73
N ILE A 351 -5.59 -25.67 -1.96
CA ILE A 351 -5.69 -24.27 -1.58
C ILE A 351 -6.03 -24.14 -0.10
N THR A 352 -5.24 -23.33 0.60
CA THR A 352 -5.48 -22.96 2.00
C THR A 352 -6.35 -21.70 2.12
N HIS A 353 -7.01 -21.47 3.27
CA HIS A 353 -7.77 -20.23 3.48
C HIS A 353 -6.87 -18.99 3.36
N LYS A 354 -5.60 -19.08 3.79
CA LYS A 354 -4.61 -18.00 3.63
C LYS A 354 -4.40 -17.64 2.15
N GLN A 355 -4.18 -18.64 1.31
CA GLN A 355 -4.00 -18.43 -0.13
C GLN A 355 -5.27 -17.93 -0.80
N LEU A 356 -6.43 -18.45 -0.39
CA LEU A 356 -7.72 -18.01 -0.92
C LEU A 356 -8.01 -16.55 -0.57
N ALA A 357 -7.78 -16.14 0.67
CA ALA A 357 -7.88 -14.74 1.09
C ALA A 357 -6.94 -13.84 0.29
N ALA A 358 -5.71 -14.29 0.03
CA ALA A 358 -4.75 -13.52 -0.75
C ALA A 358 -5.16 -13.40 -2.23
N ILE A 359 -5.82 -14.41 -2.80
CA ILE A 359 -6.44 -14.29 -4.13
C ILE A 359 -7.53 -13.23 -4.09
N LEU A 360 -8.48 -13.34 -3.15
CA LEU A 360 -9.61 -12.40 -3.03
C LEU A 360 -9.14 -10.95 -2.87
N LEU A 361 -8.11 -10.71 -2.04
CA LEU A 361 -7.49 -9.41 -1.86
C LEU A 361 -6.97 -8.84 -3.19
N GLN A 362 -6.28 -9.66 -3.98
CA GLN A 362 -5.73 -9.24 -5.28
C GLN A 362 -6.84 -8.99 -6.31
N ILE A 363 -7.89 -9.81 -6.31
CA ILE A 363 -9.05 -9.64 -7.18
C ILE A 363 -9.76 -8.32 -6.85
N ASP A 364 -9.98 -8.03 -5.57
CA ASP A 364 -10.62 -6.79 -5.15
C ASP A 364 -9.80 -5.57 -5.59
N GLU A 365 -8.47 -5.58 -5.39
CA GLU A 365 -7.61 -4.48 -5.82
C GLU A 365 -7.72 -4.20 -7.32
N LEU A 366 -7.80 -5.27 -8.12
CA LEU A 366 -7.79 -5.18 -9.58
C LEU A 366 -9.11 -4.75 -10.17
N PHE A 367 -10.20 -5.31 -9.64
CA PHE A 367 -11.51 -5.24 -10.29
C PHE A 367 -12.51 -4.39 -9.50
N GLY A 368 -12.26 -4.17 -8.21
CA GLY A 368 -13.18 -3.54 -7.29
C GLY A 368 -14.39 -4.43 -7.07
N THR A 369 -14.55 -4.97 -5.87
CA THR A 369 -15.81 -5.61 -5.48
C THR A 369 -16.91 -4.57 -5.24
N GLN A 370 -16.51 -3.30 -5.03
CA GLN A 370 -17.37 -2.13 -5.08
C GLN A 370 -17.64 -1.76 -6.55
N VAL A 371 -18.86 -2.06 -6.99
CA VAL A 371 -19.31 -1.83 -8.36
C VAL A 371 -19.37 -0.32 -8.63
N ALA A 372 -18.83 0.09 -9.78
CA ALA A 372 -18.95 1.43 -10.30
C ALA A 372 -20.40 1.72 -10.74
N TYR A 373 -20.90 2.91 -10.39
CA TYR A 373 -22.23 3.38 -10.77
C TYR A 373 -22.40 3.54 -12.29
N LYS A 374 -23.63 3.34 -12.78
CA LYS A 374 -24.09 3.74 -14.11
C LYS A 374 -25.26 4.70 -13.93
N ASP A 375 -25.03 5.97 -14.23
CA ASP A 375 -26.11 6.91 -14.54
C ASP A 375 -26.03 7.26 -16.03
N GLU A 376 -27.16 7.59 -16.64
CA GLU A 376 -27.46 7.41 -18.07
C GLU A 376 -26.51 8.10 -19.06
N ASP A 377 -25.57 8.96 -18.64
CA ASP A 377 -24.73 9.72 -19.57
C ASP A 377 -23.21 9.84 -19.25
N LYS A 378 -22.60 9.20 -18.23
CA LYS A 378 -21.12 9.29 -18.02
C LYS A 378 -20.44 8.03 -17.47
N MET A 379 -19.19 7.82 -17.93
CA MET A 379 -18.32 6.67 -17.68
C MET A 379 -17.95 6.43 -16.21
N PHE A 380 -17.80 5.14 -15.85
CA PHE A 380 -17.27 4.58 -14.61
C PHE A 380 -16.33 5.50 -13.81
N VAL A 381 -16.77 5.99 -12.64
CA VAL A 381 -15.88 6.70 -11.71
C VAL A 381 -15.19 5.69 -10.81
N LYS A 382 -13.87 5.53 -10.98
CA LYS A 382 -13.01 4.80 -10.05
C LYS A 382 -12.88 5.63 -8.77
N ILE A 383 -13.13 5.04 -7.59
CA ILE A 383 -12.70 5.67 -6.32
C ILE A 383 -11.17 5.73 -6.38
N ASN A 384 -10.62 6.93 -6.56
CA ASN A 384 -9.18 7.13 -6.65
C ASN A 384 -8.57 7.03 -5.24
N LYS A 385 -7.72 6.02 -5.04
CA LYS A 385 -6.80 5.95 -3.89
C LYS A 385 -5.68 6.97 -4.12
N ASN A 386 -5.74 8.16 -3.55
CA ASN A 386 -4.57 9.03 -3.55
C ASN A 386 -3.64 8.62 -2.42
N LEU A 387 -2.72 7.69 -2.69
CA LEU A 387 -1.73 7.14 -1.76
C LEU A 387 -0.63 8.15 -1.36
N SER A 388 -0.81 9.44 -1.63
CA SER A 388 0.15 10.46 -1.21
C SER A 388 -0.14 10.90 0.22
N THR A 389 0.80 10.57 1.10
CA THR A 389 1.07 10.94 2.50
C THR A 389 0.31 10.19 3.60
N TYR A 390 1.00 9.21 4.16
CA TYR A 390 0.87 8.88 5.58
C TYR A 390 1.50 10.00 6.41
N SER A 391 0.88 10.39 7.52
CA SER A 391 1.48 11.36 8.45
C SER A 391 2.62 10.71 9.26
N ALA A 392 3.50 11.55 9.81
CA ALA A 392 4.64 11.18 10.63
C ALA A 392 4.27 10.45 11.94
N ASN A 393 2.98 10.33 12.27
CA ASN A 393 2.49 9.78 13.53
C ASN A 393 2.10 8.29 13.45
N TYR A 394 2.90 7.43 12.80
CA TYR A 394 2.61 5.98 12.66
C TYR A 394 2.22 5.27 13.99
N LYS A 395 2.69 5.80 15.14
CA LYS A 395 2.33 5.33 16.49
C LYS A 395 0.91 5.72 16.93
N GLU A 396 0.31 6.78 16.39
CA GLU A 396 -1.10 7.15 16.57
C GLU A 396 -2.01 6.31 15.66
N TYR A 397 -1.50 5.86 14.49
CA TYR A 397 -2.20 4.89 13.64
C TYR A 397 -2.22 3.46 14.21
N ARG A 398 -1.37 3.14 15.21
CA ARG A 398 -1.58 1.92 16.02
C ARG A 398 -2.92 1.98 16.77
N CYS A 399 -3.42 3.16 17.12
CA CYS A 399 -4.71 3.34 17.75
C CYS A 399 -5.86 3.23 16.75
N ILE A 400 -5.66 3.47 15.45
CA ILE A 400 -6.70 3.25 14.43
C ILE A 400 -6.99 1.75 14.22
N LEU A 401 -6.06 0.87 14.59
CA LEU A 401 -6.32 -0.58 14.72
C LEU A 401 -6.55 -1.05 16.16
N ALA A 402 -6.27 -0.23 17.19
CA ALA A 402 -6.49 -0.59 18.60
C ALA A 402 -7.79 0.00 19.21
N ASP A 403 -8.36 1.05 18.60
CA ASP A 403 -9.62 1.72 18.97
C ASP A 403 -10.74 1.48 17.95
N VAL A 404 -10.58 0.53 17.01
CA VAL A 404 -11.73 -0.27 16.57
C VAL A 404 -12.20 -1.00 17.82
N SER A 405 -13.14 -0.38 18.53
CA SER A 405 -13.46 -0.83 19.88
C SER A 405 -13.92 -2.29 19.82
N GLN A 406 -13.47 -3.12 20.76
CA GLN A 406 -14.02 -4.46 20.99
C GLN A 406 -15.56 -4.48 21.18
N LYS A 407 -16.20 -3.31 21.34
CA LYS A 407 -17.65 -3.14 21.43
C LYS A 407 -18.36 -2.96 20.07
N ALA A 408 -17.66 -2.69 18.97
CA ALA A 408 -18.27 -2.74 17.63
C ALA A 408 -18.75 -4.17 17.31
N TYR A 409 -18.00 -5.15 17.82
CA TYR A 409 -18.24 -6.60 17.73
C TYR A 409 -19.34 -7.18 18.64
N ALA A 410 -20.04 -6.39 19.47
CA ALA A 410 -20.74 -6.95 20.64
C ALA A 410 -22.28 -7.04 20.58
N GLU A 411 -23.01 -6.33 19.70
CA GLU A 411 -24.48 -6.39 19.72
C GLU A 411 -25.13 -6.51 18.32
N PHE A 412 -25.38 -7.78 17.96
CA PHE A 412 -26.22 -8.27 16.86
C PHE A 412 -27.66 -7.73 16.91
N LYS A 413 -28.21 -7.32 15.76
CA LYS A 413 -29.66 -7.13 15.58
C LYS A 413 -30.24 -8.17 14.61
N PRO A 414 -31.16 -9.05 15.03
CA PRO A 414 -31.53 -10.26 14.28
C PRO A 414 -32.42 -10.08 13.03
N GLU A 415 -32.84 -8.86 12.68
CA GLU A 415 -34.08 -8.68 11.88
C GLU A 415 -33.92 -7.94 10.52
N ALA A 416 -32.72 -7.61 10.06
CA ALA A 416 -32.50 -6.94 8.76
C ALA A 416 -32.00 -7.91 7.66
N SER A 417 -32.45 -7.70 6.41
CA SER A 417 -32.21 -8.60 5.26
C SER A 417 -31.02 -8.18 4.39
N VAL A 418 -30.39 -9.15 3.72
CA VAL A 418 -29.07 -9.03 3.07
C VAL A 418 -29.04 -8.07 1.87
N LEU A 419 -30.17 -7.86 1.18
CA LEU A 419 -30.28 -6.95 0.03
C LEU A 419 -30.09 -5.46 0.40
N ASP A 420 -30.40 -5.07 1.64
CA ASP A 420 -30.27 -3.68 2.07
C ASP A 420 -28.77 -3.28 2.17
N TYR A 421 -27.87 -4.20 2.55
CA TYR A 421 -26.43 -3.92 2.76
C TYR A 421 -25.65 -3.55 1.50
N THR A 422 -25.98 -4.13 0.34
CA THR A 422 -25.28 -3.88 -0.93
C THR A 422 -25.67 -2.52 -1.51
N ASP A 423 -26.96 -2.16 -1.44
CA ASP A 423 -27.42 -0.83 -1.82
C ASP A 423 -26.90 0.23 -0.83
N GLU A 424 -26.79 -0.09 0.46
CA GLU A 424 -26.25 0.78 1.51
C GLU A 424 -24.76 1.11 1.31
N ALA A 425 -23.93 0.15 0.88
CA ALA A 425 -22.52 0.41 0.53
C ALA A 425 -22.39 1.31 -0.71
N HIS A 426 -23.25 1.11 -1.72
CA HIS A 426 -23.31 1.96 -2.91
C HIS A 426 -23.80 3.38 -2.59
N SER A 427 -24.84 3.52 -1.76
CA SER A 427 -25.35 4.83 -1.31
C SER A 427 -24.33 5.57 -0.46
N SER A 428 -23.62 4.88 0.44
CA SER A 428 -22.57 5.50 1.28
C SER A 428 -21.41 6.04 0.45
N ALA A 429 -20.96 5.30 -0.57
CA ALA A 429 -19.92 5.76 -1.49
C ALA A 429 -20.35 6.99 -2.31
N SER A 430 -21.62 7.04 -2.74
CA SER A 430 -22.19 8.20 -3.46
C SER A 430 -22.30 9.44 -2.58
N ILE A 431 -22.87 9.30 -1.36
CA ILE A 431 -23.04 10.40 -0.40
C ILE A 431 -21.69 11.02 -0.06
N ILE A 432 -20.65 10.20 0.05
CA ILE A 432 -19.28 10.67 0.31
C ILE A 432 -18.74 11.38 -0.92
N ALA A 433 -18.84 10.82 -2.12
CA ALA A 433 -18.42 11.51 -3.34
C ALA A 433 -19.12 12.88 -3.49
N ASP A 434 -20.40 12.98 -3.15
CA ASP A 434 -21.19 14.21 -3.25
C ASP A 434 -20.83 15.23 -2.16
N THR A 435 -20.69 14.79 -0.91
CA THR A 435 -20.17 15.62 0.20
C THR A 435 -18.78 16.16 -0.15
N LEU A 436 -17.91 15.32 -0.71
CA LEU A 436 -16.55 15.70 -1.12
C LEU A 436 -16.53 16.69 -2.31
N ASN A 437 -17.50 16.58 -3.24
CA ASN A 437 -17.67 17.56 -4.33
C ASN A 437 -18.17 18.92 -3.81
N ILE A 438 -19.03 18.93 -2.81
CA ILE A 438 -19.52 20.15 -2.15
C ILE A 438 -18.38 20.85 -1.41
N LEU A 439 -17.56 20.09 -0.66
CA LEU A 439 -16.37 20.63 -0.01
C LEU A 439 -15.38 21.24 -1.02
N LYS A 440 -15.14 20.54 -2.13
CA LYS A 440 -14.28 21.03 -3.21
C LYS A 440 -14.84 22.30 -3.87
N GLY A 441 -16.14 22.35 -4.11
CA GLY A 441 -16.81 23.51 -4.70
C GLY A 441 -16.86 24.74 -3.77
N LYS A 442 -16.94 24.51 -2.46
CA LYS A 442 -17.09 25.57 -1.45
C LYS A 442 -15.76 26.16 -0.97
N TYR A 443 -14.69 25.34 -0.89
CA TYR A 443 -13.40 25.75 -0.30
C TYR A 443 -12.20 25.62 -1.25
N GLY A 444 -12.39 25.18 -2.49
CA GLY A 444 -11.32 25.16 -3.49
C GLY A 444 -10.93 26.57 -3.95
N THR A 445 -9.68 26.99 -3.69
CA THR A 445 -9.06 28.17 -4.32
C THR A 445 -7.68 27.79 -4.89
N ASP A 446 -7.03 28.69 -5.62
CA ASP A 446 -5.65 28.48 -6.14
C ASP A 446 -4.60 28.27 -5.01
N ASP A 447 -4.93 28.60 -3.75
CA ASP A 447 -4.08 28.44 -2.58
C ASP A 447 -4.28 27.08 -1.84
N TYR A 448 -5.29 26.29 -2.22
CA TYR A 448 -5.64 25.02 -1.57
C TYR A 448 -5.73 23.86 -2.57
N LYS A 449 -5.17 22.69 -2.20
CA LYS A 449 -5.23 21.48 -3.05
C LYS A 449 -5.73 20.27 -2.27
N LEU A 450 -7.04 20.08 -2.27
CA LEU A 450 -7.67 18.90 -1.69
C LEU A 450 -7.27 17.62 -2.46
N SER A 451 -6.68 16.63 -1.76
CA SER A 451 -6.06 15.43 -2.34
C SER A 451 -6.40 14.19 -1.51
N PHE A 452 -7.30 13.33 -2.00
CA PHE A 452 -8.02 12.35 -1.18
C PHE A 452 -7.38 10.94 -1.10
N MET A 453 -6.98 10.47 0.08
CA MET A 453 -6.56 9.08 0.30
C MET A 453 -7.72 8.19 0.74
N SER A 454 -8.34 7.43 -0.17
CA SER A 454 -9.28 6.36 0.21
C SER A 454 -8.50 5.07 0.54
N TYR A 455 -8.80 4.48 1.70
CA TYR A 455 -8.36 3.12 2.03
C TYR A 455 -9.41 2.13 1.49
N PRO A 456 -9.00 1.01 0.87
CA PRO A 456 -9.95 -0.04 0.53
C PRO A 456 -10.62 -0.56 1.81
N THR A 457 -11.87 -0.17 2.02
CA THR A 457 -12.73 -0.76 3.05
C THR A 457 -13.21 -2.12 2.57
N LEU A 458 -12.39 -3.15 2.81
CA LEU A 458 -12.85 -4.55 2.84
C LEU A 458 -13.23 -5.00 4.25
N ALA A 459 -13.18 -4.11 5.24
CA ALA A 459 -13.67 -4.38 6.60
C ALA A 459 -14.95 -3.59 6.84
N CYS A 460 -16.08 -4.14 6.39
CA CYS A 460 -17.40 -3.72 6.85
C CYS A 460 -17.93 -4.77 7.81
N GLU A 461 -18.26 -4.33 9.02
CA GLU A 461 -19.03 -5.13 9.97
C GLU A 461 -20.52 -5.11 9.60
N LYS A 462 -21.27 -6.15 9.97
CA LYS A 462 -22.72 -6.21 9.69
C LYS A 462 -23.48 -5.13 10.48
N GLY A 463 -23.81 -4.01 9.81
CA GLY A 463 -24.92 -3.10 10.16
C GLY A 463 -24.60 -1.75 10.82
N ILE A 464 -24.43 -0.65 10.09
CA ILE A 464 -23.35 -0.25 9.19
C ILE A 464 -22.84 1.06 9.80
N SER A 465 -21.59 1.11 10.26
CA SER A 465 -20.88 2.39 10.40
C SER A 465 -19.60 2.28 9.58
N ILE A 466 -19.53 3.05 8.50
CA ILE A 466 -18.37 3.04 7.60
C ILE A 466 -17.52 4.24 7.95
N THR A 467 -16.24 4.00 8.22
CA THR A 467 -15.28 5.05 8.52
C THR A 467 -14.47 5.35 7.27
N PHE A 468 -14.43 6.62 6.88
CA PHE A 468 -13.65 7.09 5.74
C PHE A 468 -12.66 8.13 6.22
N VAL A 469 -11.45 8.08 5.69
CA VAL A 469 -10.41 9.08 5.95
C VAL A 469 -10.18 9.85 4.66
N ALA A 470 -10.19 11.16 4.72
CA ALA A 470 -9.77 12.02 3.62
C ALA A 470 -8.58 12.87 4.06
N LYS A 471 -7.64 13.09 3.14
CA LYS A 471 -6.58 14.08 3.33
C LYS A 471 -6.93 15.36 2.59
N LEU A 472 -6.71 16.49 3.24
CA LEU A 472 -6.63 17.80 2.63
C LEU A 472 -5.19 18.29 2.68
N THR A 473 -4.69 18.77 1.54
CA THR A 473 -3.43 19.52 1.49
C THR A 473 -3.75 21.00 1.30
N ALA A 474 -3.28 21.81 2.24
CA ALA A 474 -3.48 23.26 2.24
C ALA A 474 -2.11 23.94 2.30
N ASN A 475 -1.84 24.94 1.46
CA ASN A 475 -0.61 25.73 1.60
C ASN A 475 -0.80 26.78 2.71
N VAL A 476 -1.01 26.30 3.94
CA VAL A 476 -1.18 27.12 5.13
C VAL A 476 0.03 26.96 6.05
N PRO A 477 0.40 28.01 6.81
CA PRO A 477 1.44 27.88 7.83
C PRO A 477 1.12 26.74 8.81
N ASP A 478 2.13 25.99 9.23
CA ASP A 478 1.99 25.01 10.31
C ASP A 478 1.45 25.69 11.57
N GLY A 479 0.55 25.00 12.28
CA GLY A 479 -0.17 25.60 13.41
C GLY A 479 -1.45 26.35 13.02
N THR A 480 -1.80 26.43 11.73
CA THR A 480 -3.08 27.02 11.30
C THR A 480 -4.23 26.16 11.80
N LYS A 481 -5.19 26.79 12.47
CA LYS A 481 -6.39 26.12 12.99
C LYS A 481 -7.28 25.62 11.86
N VAL A 482 -7.74 24.39 11.97
CA VAL A 482 -8.58 23.74 10.96
C VAL A 482 -9.94 24.44 10.86
N SER A 483 -10.47 24.94 11.98
CA SER A 483 -11.67 25.80 11.99
C SER A 483 -11.52 27.09 11.17
N ALA A 484 -10.30 27.62 11.02
CA ALA A 484 -10.04 28.79 10.18
C ALA A 484 -10.08 28.45 8.69
N ILE A 485 -9.88 27.18 8.33
CA ILE A 485 -9.93 26.67 6.95
C ILE A 485 -11.38 26.30 6.58
N PHE A 486 -12.13 25.71 7.52
CA PHE A 486 -13.52 25.26 7.31
C PHE A 486 -14.48 25.76 8.41
N PRO A 487 -14.76 27.07 8.44
CA PRO A 487 -15.51 27.69 9.53
C PRO A 487 -16.95 27.18 9.68
N ASP A 488 -17.53 26.61 8.62
CA ASP A 488 -18.94 26.18 8.61
C ASP A 488 -19.14 24.68 8.84
N ILE A 489 -18.05 23.89 8.89
CA ILE A 489 -18.12 22.40 8.96
C ILE A 489 -17.60 21.89 10.30
N PHE A 490 -16.75 22.67 10.99
CA PHE A 490 -16.27 22.32 12.32
C PHE A 490 -17.16 22.90 13.41
N TYR A 491 -18.12 22.08 13.84
CA TYR A 491 -18.84 22.28 15.09
C TYR A 491 -18.54 21.12 16.05
N SER A 492 -17.40 21.14 16.75
CA SER A 492 -17.28 20.60 18.12
C SER A 492 -15.84 20.65 18.67
N SER A 493 -15.73 20.37 19.97
CA SER A 493 -14.73 20.71 20.98
C SER A 493 -13.23 20.37 20.80
N ARG A 494 -12.74 20.00 19.61
CA ARG A 494 -11.29 19.78 19.38
C ARG A 494 -10.86 20.29 18.00
N ASP A 495 -10.37 21.53 17.98
CA ASP A 495 -9.81 22.16 16.79
C ASP A 495 -8.31 21.84 16.68
N ALA A 496 -7.96 20.99 15.71
CA ALA A 496 -6.59 20.57 15.43
C ALA A 496 -5.80 21.66 14.69
N ASP A 497 -4.47 21.52 14.72
CA ASP A 497 -3.54 22.37 13.99
C ASP A 497 -3.12 21.67 12.70
N ALA A 498 -2.99 22.41 11.60
CA ALA A 498 -2.37 21.88 10.39
C ALA A 498 -0.90 21.53 10.64
N SER A 499 -0.46 20.39 10.12
CA SER A 499 0.89 19.84 10.28
C SER A 499 1.51 19.57 8.91
N ASN A 500 2.66 20.20 8.62
CA ASN A 500 3.26 20.30 7.28
C ASN A 500 2.29 20.84 6.20
N GLY A 501 1.36 21.74 6.58
CA GLY A 501 0.27 22.23 5.72
C GLY A 501 -0.85 21.22 5.44
N ASP A 502 -0.80 20.01 6.00
CA ASP A 502 -1.79 18.97 5.77
C ASP A 502 -2.81 18.86 6.92
N VAL A 503 -4.03 18.43 6.58
CA VAL A 503 -5.13 18.15 7.51
C VAL A 503 -5.78 16.82 7.15
N TYR A 504 -5.92 15.91 8.12
CA TYR A 504 -6.58 14.62 7.94
C TYR A 504 -7.96 14.61 8.60
N LEU A 505 -8.98 14.32 7.80
CA LEU A 505 -10.39 14.33 8.19
C LEU A 505 -10.90 12.90 8.31
N VAL A 506 -11.52 12.59 9.45
CA VAL A 506 -12.18 11.30 9.68
C VAL A 506 -13.69 11.50 9.66
N PHE A 507 -14.33 10.83 8.71
CA PHE A 507 -15.78 10.78 8.57
C PHE A 507 -16.28 9.48 9.18
N LYS A 508 -17.28 9.57 10.06
CA LYS A 508 -17.91 8.41 10.67
C LYS A 508 -19.41 8.62 10.68
N THR A 509 -20.14 7.65 10.14
CA THR A 509 -21.60 7.65 10.20
C THR A 509 -22.05 7.10 11.55
N THR A 510 -23.00 7.78 12.21
CA THR A 510 -23.41 7.49 13.59
C THR A 510 -24.82 6.90 13.72
N GLU A 511 -25.59 6.79 12.64
CA GLU A 511 -26.93 6.21 12.67
C GLU A 511 -27.05 4.86 11.95
N PRO A 512 -27.85 3.91 12.47
CA PRO A 512 -28.19 2.68 11.76
C PRO A 512 -28.98 3.03 10.51
N MET A 513 -28.41 2.70 9.35
CA MET A 513 -28.96 2.96 8.02
C MET A 513 -30.31 2.26 7.86
N ILE A 514 -31.40 2.96 8.16
CA ILE A 514 -32.75 2.59 7.70
C ILE A 514 -33.06 3.57 6.59
N LYS A 515 -33.15 3.08 5.33
CA LYS A 515 -33.59 3.81 4.11
C LYS A 515 -33.91 5.30 4.31
N PHE A 516 -32.89 6.14 4.21
CA PHE A 516 -33.08 7.56 3.92
C PHE A 516 -32.05 8.01 2.88
N TYR A 517 -32.53 8.78 1.90
CA TYR A 517 -31.70 9.63 1.08
C TYR A 517 -31.15 10.72 2.01
N PHE A 518 -29.87 10.65 2.34
CA PHE A 518 -29.24 11.70 3.14
C PHE A 518 -28.97 12.92 2.26
N GLU A 519 -29.35 14.08 2.74
CA GLU A 519 -28.86 15.35 2.23
C GLU A 519 -27.41 15.54 2.75
N PRO A 520 -26.49 16.20 2.00
CA PRO A 520 -25.08 16.40 2.39
C PRO A 520 -24.85 17.03 3.78
N GLU A 521 -25.90 17.63 4.36
CA GLU A 521 -25.91 18.32 5.65
C GLU A 521 -26.04 17.37 6.85
N GLU A 522 -26.32 16.08 6.64
CA GLU A 522 -26.60 15.11 7.69
C GLU A 522 -25.37 14.24 8.09
N LEU A 523 -24.23 14.43 7.43
CA LEU A 523 -22.96 13.77 7.74
C LEU A 523 -22.22 14.48 8.88
N GLN A 524 -21.90 13.77 9.96
CA GLN A 524 -21.09 14.31 11.05
C GLN A 524 -19.60 14.00 10.86
N LEU A 525 -18.77 15.04 10.93
CA LEU A 525 -17.32 14.91 10.98
C LEU A 525 -16.92 14.61 12.43
N VAL A 526 -16.21 13.51 12.67
CA VAL A 526 -16.09 12.97 14.04
C VAL A 526 -14.72 13.20 14.65
N ASP A 527 -13.65 13.26 13.86
CA ASP A 527 -12.30 13.59 14.37
C ASP A 527 -11.38 14.22 13.31
N VAL A 528 -10.44 15.05 13.78
CA VAL A 528 -9.28 15.55 13.01
C VAL A 528 -8.02 14.99 13.65
N ILE A 529 -7.22 14.27 12.87
CA ILE A 529 -5.97 13.67 13.36
C ILE A 529 -4.88 14.74 13.28
N GLN A 530 -4.24 15.04 14.42
CA GLN A 530 -3.13 16.00 14.53
C GLN A 530 -1.82 15.45 13.96
#